data_AF-T1CIQ0-F1
#
_entry.id   AF-T1CIQ0-F1
#
_cell.length_a   1.000
_cell.length_b   1.000
_cell.length_c   1.000
_cell.angle_alpha   90.00
_cell.angle_beta   90.00
_cell.angle_gamma   90.00
#
_symmetry.space_group_name_H-M   'P 1'
#
loop_
_entity.id
_entity.type
_entity.pdbx_description
1 polymer ?
#
loop_
_entity_poly.entity_id
_entity_poly.type
_entity_poly.pdbx_seq_one_letter_code
_entity_poly.pdbx_strand_id
1 'polypeptide(L)'
;LRRRLESARAHPPATGIELDTLLEDALQEIDELLLIFQALLRIARVESGEARADFVAIDLGALLTELADAYSPVAEAEGRHLDLSLQPNIVVLGDRELLVQAFVNLIENAIRHTSRGHAFN
;
A
#
# COMPACT_ATOMS: atom_id res chain seq x y z
N LEU A 1 -15.79 6.63 12.06
CA LEU A 1 -14.89 7.78 12.29
C LEU A 1 -15.58 9.02 12.85
N ARG A 2 -16.39 9.75 12.07
CA ARG A 2 -16.98 11.05 12.49
C ARG A 2 -17.70 11.01 13.84
N ARG A 3 -18.59 10.03 14.03
CA ARG A 3 -19.37 9.86 15.28
C ARG A 3 -18.48 9.60 16.51
N ARG A 4 -17.35 8.92 16.31
CA ARG A 4 -16.37 8.57 17.36
C ARG A 4 -15.54 9.79 17.77
N LEU A 5 -15.07 10.56 16.79
CA LEU A 5 -14.39 11.84 17.03
C LEU A 5 -15.32 12.88 17.69
N GLU A 6 -16.60 12.93 17.28
CA GLU A 6 -17.61 13.75 17.93
C GLU A 6 -17.86 13.31 19.39
N SER A 7 -17.84 12.02 19.67
CA SER A 7 -17.93 11.47 21.03
C SER A 7 -16.70 11.80 21.88
N ALA A 8 -15.49 11.70 21.33
CA ALA A 8 -14.25 12.08 22.01
C ALA A 8 -14.16 13.60 22.27
N ARG A 9 -14.75 14.41 21.38
CA ARG A 9 -14.90 15.85 21.63
C ARG A 9 -15.88 16.16 22.77
N ALA A 10 -16.93 15.35 22.91
CA ALA A 10 -17.91 15.49 23.99
C ALA A 10 -17.38 14.92 25.33
N HIS A 11 -16.54 13.89 25.27
CA HIS A 11 -15.89 13.25 26.41
C HIS A 11 -14.39 13.12 26.12
N PRO A 12 -13.59 14.16 26.47
CA PRO A 12 -12.17 14.16 26.19
C PRO A 12 -11.49 12.99 26.90
N PRO A 13 -10.52 12.30 26.25
CA PRO A 13 -9.73 11.27 26.91
C PRO A 13 -9.03 11.87 28.14
N ALA A 14 -9.07 11.15 29.24
CA ALA A 14 -8.54 11.59 30.53
C ALA A 14 -7.02 11.42 30.61
N THR A 15 -6.45 10.54 29.77
CA THR A 15 -5.03 10.18 29.77
C THR A 15 -4.44 10.20 28.35
N GLY A 16 -3.13 10.43 28.23
CA GLY A 16 -2.41 10.34 26.94
C GLY A 16 -2.56 8.98 26.25
N ILE A 17 -2.56 7.88 27.01
CA ILE A 17 -2.77 6.52 26.48
C ILE A 17 -4.14 6.40 25.79
N GLU A 18 -5.20 6.95 26.39
CA GLU A 18 -6.54 6.91 25.78
C GLU A 18 -6.63 7.76 24.51
N LEU A 19 -5.87 8.86 24.45
CA LEU A 19 -5.76 9.69 23.25
C LEU A 19 -5.00 8.96 22.14
N ASP A 20 -3.89 8.31 22.47
CA ASP A 20 -3.07 7.56 21.51
C ASP A 20 -3.88 6.40 20.92
N THR A 21 -4.58 5.62 21.76
CA THR A 21 -5.47 4.54 21.28
C THR A 21 -6.59 5.06 20.39
N LEU A 22 -7.19 6.20 20.72
CA LEU A 22 -8.22 6.82 19.87
C LEU A 22 -7.66 7.26 18.51
N LEU A 23 -6.42 7.74 18.48
CA LEU A 23 -5.75 8.17 17.25
C LEU A 23 -5.37 6.98 16.37
N GLU A 24 -4.83 5.91 16.96
CA GLU A 24 -4.53 4.66 16.25
C GLU A 24 -5.79 4.06 15.61
N ASP A 25 -6.87 3.94 16.39
CA ASP A 25 -8.17 3.47 15.89
C ASP A 25 -8.68 4.34 14.72
N ALA A 26 -8.51 5.66 14.82
CA ALA A 26 -8.95 6.60 13.79
C ALA A 26 -8.12 6.48 12.51
N LEU A 27 -6.80 6.30 12.63
CA LEU A 27 -5.90 6.07 11.50
C LEU A 27 -6.25 4.77 10.79
N GLN A 28 -6.46 3.68 11.54
CA GLN A 28 -6.86 2.40 10.96
C GLN A 28 -8.19 2.49 10.19
N GLU A 29 -9.17 3.21 10.73
CA GLU A 29 -10.47 3.39 10.07
C GLU A 29 -10.35 4.26 8.78
N ILE A 30 -9.42 5.21 8.75
CA ILE A 30 -9.10 5.99 7.53
C ILE A 30 -8.46 5.09 6.47
N ASP A 31 -7.50 4.24 6.87
CA ASP A 31 -6.83 3.32 5.95
C ASP A 31 -7.82 2.33 5.33
N GLU A 32 -8.76 1.81 6.12
CA GLU A 32 -9.85 0.95 5.62
C GLU A 32 -10.74 1.68 4.59
N LEU A 33 -11.08 2.94 4.84
CA LEU A 33 -11.86 3.75 3.90
C LEU A 33 -11.08 4.01 2.60
N LEU A 34 -9.78 4.27 2.69
CA LEU A 34 -8.91 4.45 1.53
C LEU A 34 -8.86 3.18 0.68
N LEU A 35 -8.75 1.99 1.31
CA LEU A 35 -8.78 0.71 0.61
C LEU A 35 -10.10 0.50 -0.15
N ILE A 36 -11.24 0.81 0.46
CA ILE A 36 -12.54 0.71 -0.20
C ILE A 36 -12.62 1.69 -1.38
N PHE A 37 -12.17 2.92 -1.18
CA PHE A 37 -12.21 3.94 -2.24
C PHE A 37 -11.33 3.55 -3.43
N GLN A 38 -10.13 3.02 -3.18
CA GLN A 38 -9.26 2.48 -4.21
C GLN A 38 -9.89 1.30 -4.97
N ALA A 39 -10.61 0.42 -4.26
CA ALA A 39 -11.34 -0.68 -4.90
C ALA A 39 -12.45 -0.17 -5.82
N LEU A 40 -13.23 0.83 -5.39
CA LEU A 40 -14.26 1.46 -6.21
C LEU A 40 -13.69 2.13 -7.47
N LEU A 41 -12.59 2.87 -7.34
CA LEU A 41 -11.91 3.49 -8.48
C LEU A 41 -11.36 2.46 -9.46
N ARG A 42 -10.92 1.30 -8.96
CA ARG A 42 -10.47 0.19 -9.81
C ARG A 42 -11.63 -0.43 -10.58
N ILE A 43 -12.78 -0.65 -9.93
CA ILE A 43 -13.99 -1.16 -10.58
C ILE A 43 -14.44 -0.21 -11.69
N ALA A 44 -14.54 1.09 -11.39
CA ALA A 44 -14.96 2.11 -12.37
C ALA A 44 -14.07 2.12 -13.62
N ARG A 45 -12.73 1.99 -13.46
CA ARG A 45 -11.78 1.92 -14.58
C ARG A 45 -11.88 0.64 -15.40
N VAL A 46 -12.21 -0.48 -14.76
CA VAL A 46 -12.45 -1.76 -15.47
C VAL A 46 -13.76 -1.68 -16.27
N GLU A 47 -14.81 -1.10 -15.69
CA GLU A 47 -16.12 -0.96 -16.34
C GLU A 47 -16.12 0.06 -17.49
N SER A 48 -15.32 1.14 -17.43
CA SER A 48 -15.23 2.13 -18.52
C SER A 48 -14.51 1.61 -19.77
N GLY A 49 -13.84 0.45 -19.70
CA GLY A 49 -12.99 -0.05 -20.78
C GLY A 49 -11.72 0.77 -21.02
N GLU A 50 -11.52 1.87 -20.27
CA GLU A 50 -10.33 2.73 -20.31
C GLU A 50 -9.08 2.01 -19.81
N ALA A 51 -9.24 0.92 -19.05
CA ALA A 51 -8.14 0.08 -18.60
C ALA A 51 -7.25 -0.46 -19.74
N ARG A 52 -7.59 -0.29 -21.02
CA ARG A 52 -6.71 -0.60 -22.16
C ARG A 52 -6.23 0.63 -22.94
N ALA A 53 -6.78 1.82 -22.69
CA ALA A 53 -6.50 3.03 -23.45
C ALA A 53 -5.10 3.61 -23.18
N ASP A 54 -4.55 3.38 -21.97
CA ASP A 54 -3.27 3.93 -21.51
C ASP A 54 -2.15 2.88 -21.41
N PHE A 55 -2.30 1.73 -22.07
CA PHE A 55 -1.26 0.71 -22.06
C PHE A 55 -0.06 1.16 -22.88
N VAL A 56 1.05 1.40 -22.18
CA VAL A 56 2.32 1.81 -22.76
C VAL A 56 3.39 0.77 -22.47
N ALA A 57 4.47 0.80 -23.24
CA ALA A 57 5.65 0.00 -22.95
C ALA A 57 6.31 0.51 -21.66
N ILE A 58 6.40 -0.35 -20.66
CA ILE A 58 6.93 -0.06 -19.33
C ILE A 58 8.13 -0.96 -19.08
N ASP A 59 9.26 -0.34 -18.75
CA ASP A 59 10.41 -1.03 -18.19
C ASP A 59 10.08 -1.47 -16.75
N LEU A 60 9.75 -2.75 -16.57
CA LEU A 60 9.46 -3.31 -15.26
C LEU A 60 10.69 -3.33 -14.36
N GLY A 61 11.89 -3.44 -14.93
CA GLY A 61 13.11 -3.42 -14.15
C GLY A 61 13.26 -2.09 -13.43
N ALA A 62 13.19 -0.99 -14.18
CA ALA A 62 13.25 0.36 -13.62
C ALA A 62 12.16 0.60 -12.58
N LEU A 63 10.92 0.20 -12.88
CA LEU A 63 9.78 0.36 -11.96
C LEU A 63 9.98 -0.41 -10.65
N LEU A 64 10.37 -1.68 -10.72
CA LEU A 64 10.52 -2.52 -9.53
C LEU A 64 11.74 -2.11 -8.71
N THR A 65 12.80 -1.59 -9.33
CA THR A 65 13.94 -1.00 -8.62
C THR A 65 13.52 0.24 -7.83
N GLU A 66 12.75 1.16 -8.44
CA GLU A 66 12.20 2.34 -7.75
C GLU A 66 11.37 1.95 -6.51
N LEU A 67 10.53 0.93 -6.64
CA LEU A 67 9.71 0.44 -5.53
C LEU A 67 10.55 -0.26 -4.46
N ALA A 68 11.55 -1.07 -4.85
CA ALA A 68 12.44 -1.72 -3.90
C ALA A 68 13.24 -0.70 -3.08
N ASP A 69 13.79 0.33 -3.73
CA ASP A 69 14.52 1.40 -3.03
C ASP A 69 13.63 2.16 -2.03
N ALA A 70 12.36 2.40 -2.40
CA ALA A 70 11.41 3.08 -1.53
C ALA A 70 10.98 2.24 -0.31
N TYR A 71 10.85 0.92 -0.46
CA TYR A 71 10.31 0.03 0.58
C TYR A 71 11.37 -0.74 1.38
N SER A 72 12.62 -0.83 0.91
CA SER A 72 13.74 -1.38 1.68
C SER A 72 13.84 -0.83 3.11
N PRO A 73 13.83 0.50 3.35
CA PRO A 73 13.91 1.02 4.73
C PRO A 73 12.69 0.65 5.59
N VAL A 74 11.51 0.51 4.97
CA VAL A 74 10.28 0.10 5.68
C VAL A 74 10.35 -1.37 6.09
N ALA A 75 10.82 -2.24 5.19
CA ALA A 75 11.04 -3.65 5.48
C ALA A 75 12.10 -3.84 6.57
N GLU A 76 13.20 -3.09 6.51
CA GLU A 76 14.28 -3.13 7.52
C GLU A 76 13.80 -2.71 8.91
N ALA A 77 12.98 -1.66 9.00
CA ALA A 77 12.38 -1.22 10.27
C ALA A 77 11.53 -2.32 10.91
N GLU A 78 10.90 -3.17 10.11
CA GLU A 78 10.13 -4.34 10.54
C GLU A 78 11.01 -5.60 10.78
N GLY A 79 12.33 -5.49 10.61
CA GLY A 79 13.30 -6.57 10.78
C GLY A 79 13.25 -7.60 9.64
N ARG A 80 13.00 -7.14 8.41
CA ARG A 80 12.88 -7.95 7.19
C ARG A 80 13.84 -7.43 6.12
N HIS A 81 14.06 -8.24 5.10
CA HIS A 81 14.87 -7.88 3.95
C HIS A 81 14.02 -7.95 2.68
N LEU A 82 14.15 -6.95 1.81
CA LEU A 82 13.50 -6.90 0.50
C LEU A 82 14.57 -7.12 -0.56
N ASP A 83 14.55 -8.30 -1.19
CA ASP A 83 15.46 -8.65 -2.28
C ASP A 83 14.76 -8.50 -3.63
N LEU A 84 15.45 -7.87 -4.58
CA LEU A 84 14.97 -7.72 -5.94
C LEU A 84 15.85 -8.53 -6.90
N SER A 85 15.28 -9.59 -7.48
CA SER A 85 15.92 -10.42 -8.49
C SER A 85 15.21 -10.25 -9.83
N LEU A 86 15.90 -9.69 -10.81
CA LEU A 86 15.33 -9.33 -12.11
C LEU A 86 16.18 -9.87 -13.26
N GLN A 87 15.50 -10.35 -14.29
CA GLN A 87 16.14 -10.51 -15.60
C GLN A 87 16.27 -9.14 -16.28
N PRO A 88 17.30 -8.92 -17.12
CA PRO A 88 17.48 -7.65 -17.81
C PRO A 88 16.40 -7.44 -18.88
N ASN A 89 16.09 -6.17 -19.16
CA ASN A 89 15.22 -5.73 -20.27
C ASN A 89 13.78 -6.28 -20.25
N ILE A 90 13.17 -6.41 -19.07
CA ILE A 90 11.76 -6.81 -18.96
C ILE A 90 10.89 -5.60 -19.29
N VAL A 91 10.27 -5.63 -20.46
CA VAL A 91 9.29 -4.61 -20.90
C VAL A 91 7.92 -5.24 -21.02
N VAL A 92 6.91 -4.59 -20.44
CA VAL A 92 5.50 -5.02 -20.54
C VAL A 92 4.64 -3.91 -21.09
N LEU A 93 3.55 -4.28 -21.77
CA LEU A 93 2.49 -3.33 -22.11
C LEU A 93 1.50 -3.27 -20.95
N GLY A 94 1.34 -2.09 -20.36
CA GLY A 94 0.48 -1.92 -19.21
C GLY A 94 0.27 -0.47 -18.83
N ASP A 95 -0.55 -0.27 -17.82
CA ASP A 95 -0.74 1.00 -17.14
C ASP A 95 0.24 1.08 -15.96
N ARG A 96 1.05 2.13 -15.91
CA ARG A 96 2.09 2.29 -14.88
C ARG A 96 1.48 2.43 -13.49
N GLU A 97 0.40 3.19 -13.32
CA GLU A 97 -0.22 3.40 -12.00
C GLU A 97 -0.81 2.09 -11.48
N LEU A 98 -1.47 1.31 -12.35
CA LEU A 98 -2.04 0.03 -11.95
C LEU A 98 -0.97 -1.00 -11.57
N LEU A 99 0.16 -1.01 -12.29
CA LEU A 99 1.31 -1.87 -11.96
C LEU A 99 1.97 -1.43 -10.64
N VAL A 100 2.21 -0.14 -10.45
CA VAL A 100 2.71 0.41 -9.16
C VAL A 100 1.81 -0.05 -8.02
N GLN A 101 0.50 0.17 -8.13
CA GLN A 101 -0.44 -0.18 -7.08
C GLN A 101 -0.45 -1.70 -6.82
N ALA A 102 -0.39 -2.52 -7.86
CA ALA A 102 -0.32 -3.98 -7.71
C ALA A 102 0.93 -4.41 -6.94
N PHE A 103 2.11 -3.89 -7.30
CA PHE A 103 3.36 -4.25 -6.64
C PHE A 103 3.46 -3.72 -5.21
N VAL A 104 3.02 -2.48 -4.96
CA VAL A 104 2.93 -1.92 -3.60
C VAL A 104 2.07 -2.81 -2.71
N ASN A 105 0.89 -3.21 -3.18
CA ASN A 105 0.02 -4.09 -2.41
C ASN A 105 0.69 -5.44 -2.09
N LEU A 106 1.47 -6.00 -3.03
CA LEU A 106 2.21 -7.23 -2.80
C LEU A 106 3.34 -7.05 -1.78
N ILE A 107 4.11 -5.96 -1.86
CA ILE A 107 5.20 -5.64 -0.94
C ILE A 107 4.66 -5.42 0.48
N GLU A 108 3.62 -4.59 0.63
CA GLU A 108 2.99 -4.35 1.93
C GLU A 108 2.42 -5.64 2.54
N ASN A 109 1.81 -6.50 1.71
CA ASN A 109 1.34 -7.80 2.17
C ASN A 109 2.50 -8.70 2.64
N ALA A 110 3.63 -8.72 1.93
CA ALA A 110 4.80 -9.47 2.35
C ALA A 110 5.39 -8.94 3.67
N ILE A 111 5.50 -7.61 3.81
CA ILE A 111 5.96 -6.99 5.06
C ILE A 111 5.01 -7.31 6.21
N ARG A 112 3.69 -7.27 5.99
CA ARG A 112 2.72 -7.49 7.06
C ARG A 112 2.62 -8.96 7.49
N HIS A 113 2.75 -9.90 6.56
CA HIS A 113 2.33 -11.29 6.78
C HIS A 113 3.46 -12.31 6.90
N THR A 114 4.70 -11.97 6.61
CA THR A 114 5.81 -12.94 6.73
C THR A 114 6.33 -13.02 8.16
N SER A 115 6.89 -14.15 8.58
CA SER A 115 7.55 -14.27 9.88
C SER A 115 8.91 -13.55 9.86
N ARG A 116 9.34 -12.97 10.99
CA ARG A 116 10.70 -12.41 11.13
C ARG A 116 11.74 -13.47 10.73
N GLY A 117 12.65 -13.13 9.81
CA GLY A 117 13.78 -13.99 9.43
C GLY A 117 13.64 -14.86 8.16
N HIS A 118 12.62 -14.64 7.33
CA HIS A 118 12.55 -15.30 6.01
C HIS A 118 12.69 -14.28 4.87
N ALA A 119 13.77 -14.42 4.10
CA ALA A 119 13.94 -13.76 2.81
C ALA A 119 13.01 -14.39 1.77
N PHE A 120 12.33 -13.56 0.96
CA PHE A 120 11.65 -14.06 -0.23
C PHE A 120 12.60 -13.97 -1.42
N ASN A 121 12.74 -15.10 -2.09
CA ASN A 121 13.34 -15.22 -3.42
C ASN A 121 12.25 -15.15 -4.48
#